data_AF-A0A3B0XE13-F1
#
_entry.id   AF-A0A3B0XE13-F1
#
_cell.length_a   1.000
_cell.length_b   1.000
_cell.length_c   1.000
_cell.angle_alpha   90.00
_cell.angle_beta   90.00
_cell.angle_gamma   90.00
#
_symmetry.space_group_name_H-M   'P 1'
#
loop_
_entity.id
_entity.type
_entity.pdbx_description
1 polymer ?
#
loop_
_entity_poly.entity_id
_entity_poly.type
_entity_poly.pdbx_seq_one_letter_code
_entity_poly.pdbx_strand_id
1 'polypeptide(L)'
;MLVRYTEWILKWRYLVIILSLVVVGIIGSGAPNLMPFSNDYRVFFSKDNPQLNAFENLQDTYTKDDNVMFVISPKNGDVFTPE
;
A
#
# COMPACT_ATOMS: atom_id res chain seq x y z
N MET A 1 -4.94 24.80 -38.83
CA MET A 1 -4.02 23.85 -38.18
C MET A 1 -4.78 22.80 -37.36
N LEU A 2 -5.70 23.20 -36.48
CA LEU A 2 -6.51 22.28 -35.66
C LEU A 2 -7.39 21.33 -36.49
N VAL A 3 -8.05 21.81 -37.54
CA VAL A 3 -8.93 20.98 -38.39
C VAL A 3 -8.20 19.78 -38.99
N ARG A 4 -7.00 19.99 -39.56
CA ARG A 4 -6.17 18.94 -40.14
C ARG A 4 -5.69 17.91 -39.10
N TYR A 5 -5.45 18.35 -37.87
CA TYR A 5 -5.07 17.47 -36.76
C TYR A 5 -6.26 16.59 -36.32
N THR A 6 -7.44 17.19 -36.17
CA THR A 6 -8.67 16.47 -35.82
C THR A 6 -9.07 15.48 -36.91
N GLU A 7 -8.98 15.86 -38.18
CA GLU A 7 -9.23 14.94 -39.32
C GLU A 7 -8.29 13.74 -39.33
N TRP A 8 -7.01 13.95 -39.00
CA TRP A 8 -6.03 12.86 -38.91
C TRP A 8 -6.36 11.91 -37.75
N ILE A 9 -6.73 12.44 -36.58
CA ILE A 9 -7.18 11.63 -35.44
C ILE A 9 -8.44 10.82 -35.81
N LEU A 10 -9.42 11.45 -36.48
CA LEU A 10 -10.66 10.78 -36.87
C LEU A 10 -10.45 9.72 -37.95
N LYS A 11 -9.48 9.92 -38.85
CA LYS A 11 -9.08 8.93 -39.86
C LYS A 11 -8.48 7.68 -39.21
N TRP A 12 -7.67 7.85 -38.16
CA TRP A 12 -6.99 6.75 -37.47
C TRP A 12 -7.57 6.44 -36.08
N ARG A 13 -8.87 6.72 -35.89
CA ARG A 13 -9.54 6.71 -34.57
C ARG A 13 -9.25 5.47 -33.74
N TYR A 14 -9.26 4.28 -34.36
CA TYR A 14 -9.02 3.02 -33.67
C TYR A 14 -7.57 2.88 -33.18
N LEU A 15 -6.59 3.32 -33.99
CA LEU A 15 -5.19 3.32 -33.58
C LEU A 15 -4.95 4.28 -32.41
N VAL A 16 -5.54 5.48 -32.46
CA VAL A 16 -5.41 6.48 -31.39
C VAL A 16 -6.02 5.97 -30.08
N ILE A 17 -7.20 5.34 -30.15
CA ILE A 17 -7.85 4.75 -28.98
C ILE A 17 -6.99 3.62 -28.39
N ILE A 18 -6.54 2.66 -29.22
CA ILE A 18 -5.71 1.54 -28.75
C ILE A 18 -4.41 2.07 -28.13
N LEU A 19 -3.73 3.01 -28.81
CA LEU A 19 -2.50 3.59 -28.30
C LEU A 19 -2.73 4.30 -26.95
N SER A 20 -3.82 5.05 -26.81
CA SER A 20 -4.16 5.71 -25.54
C SER A 20 -4.38 4.71 -24.41
N LEU A 21 -5.09 3.62 -24.67
CA LEU A 21 -5.35 2.57 -23.68
C LEU A 21 -4.06 1.84 -23.29
N VAL A 22 -3.19 1.56 -24.27
CA VAL A 22 -1.88 0.95 -24.02
C VAL A 22 -1.00 1.87 -23.18
N VAL A 23 -0.94 3.16 -23.49
CA VAL A 23 -0.17 4.14 -22.71
C VAL A 23 -0.69 4.24 -21.28
N VAL A 24 -2.01 4.33 -21.10
CA VAL A 24 -2.63 4.34 -19.76
C VAL A 24 -2.33 3.03 -19.02
N GLY A 25 -2.40 1.88 -19.70
CA GLY A 25 -2.08 0.57 -19.13
C GLY A 25 -0.63 0.45 -18.68
N ILE A 26 0.32 0.96 -19.46
CA ILE A 26 1.75 0.96 -19.12
C ILE A 26 2.04 1.88 -17.93
N ILE A 27 1.42 3.07 -17.88
CA ILE A 27 1.56 3.98 -16.74
C ILE A 27 0.95 3.35 -15.48
N GLY A 28 -0.22 2.73 -15.62
CA GLY A 28 -0.95 2.08 -14.54
C GLY A 28 -0.35 0.75 -14.06
N SER A 29 0.47 0.06 -14.86
CA SER A 29 1.01 -1.25 -14.48
C SER A 29 1.96 -1.21 -13.29
N GLY A 30 2.48 -0.03 -12.95
CA GLY A 30 3.28 0.18 -11.73
C GLY A 30 2.44 0.30 -10.46
N ALA A 31 1.15 0.61 -10.55
CA ALA A 31 0.30 0.89 -9.38
C ALA A 31 0.25 -0.25 -8.34
N PRO A 32 0.18 -1.54 -8.72
CA PRO A 32 0.23 -2.64 -7.76
C PRO A 32 1.55 -2.72 -6.98
N ASN A 33 2.67 -2.31 -7.58
CA ASN A 33 4.00 -2.36 -6.95
C ASN A 33 4.31 -1.11 -6.10
N LEU A 34 3.53 -0.03 -6.26
CA LEU A 34 3.69 1.22 -5.51
C LEU A 34 2.99 1.19 -4.15
N MET A 35 2.16 0.18 -3.89
CA MET A 35 1.46 -0.01 -2.61
C MET A 35 1.93 -1.30 -1.94
N PRO A 36 3.17 -1.36 -1.42
CA PRO A 36 3.42 -2.30 -0.35
C PRO A 36 2.51 -1.87 0.79
N PHE A 37 1.42 -2.62 1.03
CA PHE A 37 0.63 -2.55 2.25
C PHE A 37 1.50 -3.07 3.41
N SER A 38 2.57 -2.35 3.68
CA SER A 38 3.43 -2.58 4.82
C SER A 38 2.84 -1.79 5.97
N ASN A 39 2.46 -2.48 7.04
CA ASN A 39 2.10 -1.85 8.31
C ASN A 39 3.35 -1.28 9.03
N ASP A 40 4.50 -1.30 8.35
CA ASP A 40 5.76 -0.82 8.89
C ASP A 40 5.83 0.70 8.71
N TYR A 41 5.45 1.43 9.76
CA TYR A 41 5.51 2.89 9.82
C TYR A 41 6.93 3.46 9.61
N ARG A 42 7.96 2.61 9.66
CA ARG A 42 9.37 2.96 9.40
C ARG A 42 9.58 3.51 7.99
N VAL A 43 8.72 3.15 7.03
CA VAL A 43 8.79 3.62 5.63
C VAL A 43 8.54 5.14 5.50
N PHE A 44 7.92 5.78 6.51
CA PHE A 44 7.72 7.23 6.54
C PHE A 44 8.92 8.02 7.06
N PHE A 45 9.94 7.34 7.60
CA PHE A 45 11.14 7.99 8.13
C PHE A 45 12.34 7.72 7.22
N SER A 46 13.18 8.75 7.02
CA SER A 46 14.43 8.58 6.29
C SER A 46 15.39 7.67 7.05
N LYS A 47 16.23 6.90 6.34
CA LYS A 47 17.23 5.99 6.95
C LYS A 47 18.21 6.69 7.88
N ASP A 48 18.42 7.99 7.68
CA ASP A 48 19.30 8.81 8.51
C ASP A 48 18.62 9.37 9.77
N ASN A 49 17.39 8.95 10.08
CA ASN A 49 16.68 9.44 11.25
C ASN A 49 17.30 8.87 12.56
N PRO A 50 17.96 9.71 13.38
CA PRO A 50 18.64 9.23 14.58
C PRO A 50 17.67 8.74 15.66
N GLN A 51 16.43 9.23 15.68
CA GLN A 51 15.40 8.77 16.61
C GLN A 51 14.88 7.37 16.23
N LEU A 52 14.75 7.07 14.93
CA LEU A 52 14.39 5.74 14.45
C LEU A 52 15.48 4.72 14.83
N ASN A 53 16.76 5.06 14.60
CA ASN A 53 17.88 4.19 14.92
C ASN A 53 18.01 3.91 16.43
N ALA A 54 17.74 4.91 17.29
CA ALA A 54 17.71 4.70 18.73
C ALA A 54 16.57 3.77 19.17
N PHE A 55 15.40 3.90 18.53
CA PHE A 55 14.24 3.04 18.78
C PHE A 55 14.45 1.59 18.31
N GLU A 56 15.11 1.38 17.17
CA GLU A 56 15.47 0.04 16.69
C GLU A 56 16.50 -0.63 17.61
N ASN A 57 17.55 0.09 18.02
CA ASN A 57 18.54 -0.43 18.98
C ASN A 57 17.92 -0.86 20.31
N LEU A 58 16.92 -0.12 20.82
CA LEU A 58 16.20 -0.50 22.04
C LEU A 58 15.38 -1.78 21.84
N GLN A 59 14.67 -1.91 20.72
CA GLN A 59 13.90 -3.12 20.41
C GLN A 59 14.79 -4.35 20.22
N ASP A 60 15.93 -4.20 19.53
CA ASP A 60 16.90 -5.29 19.32
C ASP A 60 17.54 -5.73 20.64
N THR A 61 17.77 -4.79 21.56
CA THR A 61 18.37 -5.09 22.87
C THR A 61 17.36 -5.71 23.85
N TYR A 62 16.09 -5.30 23.79
CA TYR A 62 15.08 -5.63 24.82
C TYR A 62 13.88 -6.47 24.33
N THR A 63 13.97 -7.10 23.16
CA THR A 63 12.86 -7.82 22.51
C THR A 63 11.76 -6.89 22.01
N LYS A 64 11.27 -7.19 20.80
CA LYS A 64 10.17 -6.49 20.15
C LYS A 64 8.84 -6.96 20.75
N ASP A 65 8.03 -6.03 21.26
CA ASP A 65 6.75 -6.31 21.94
C ASP A 65 5.59 -6.57 20.95
N ASP A 66 5.86 -7.32 19.88
CA ASP A 66 4.84 -7.75 18.91
C ASP A 66 4.08 -8.94 19.49
N ASN A 67 3.12 -8.68 20.38
CA ASN A 67 2.32 -9.71 21.04
C ASN A 67 0.98 -9.95 20.33
N VAL A 68 0.58 -11.21 20.17
CA VAL A 68 -0.74 -11.59 19.64
C VAL A 68 -1.70 -11.77 20.81
N MET A 69 -2.64 -10.84 20.97
CA MET A 69 -3.64 -10.91 22.02
C MET A 69 -4.84 -11.76 21.59
N PHE A 70 -5.05 -12.89 22.27
CA PHE A 70 -6.27 -13.68 22.14
C PHE A 70 -7.29 -13.23 23.18
N VAL A 71 -8.44 -12.73 22.71
CA VAL A 71 -9.56 -12.36 23.57
C VAL A 71 -10.60 -13.48 23.55
N ILE A 72 -10.77 -14.15 24.69
CA ILE A 72 -11.78 -15.20 24.87
C ILE A 72 -12.90 -14.63 25.74
N SER A 73 -14.12 -14.67 25.22
CA SER A 73 -15.32 -14.23 25.95
C SER A 73 -16.34 -15.37 25.99
N PRO A 74 -16.91 -15.70 27.17
CA PRO A 74 -17.97 -16.69 27.27
C PRO A 74 -19.25 -16.18 26.62
N LYS A 75 -19.94 -17.04 25.84
CA LYS A 75 -21.19 -16.67 25.15
C LYS A 75 -22.30 -16.20 26.08
N ASN A 76 -22.30 -16.70 27.30
CA ASN A 76 -23.27 -16.45 28.37
C ASN A 76 -22.83 -15.34 29.34
N GLY A 77 -21.65 -14.75 29.19
CA GLY A 77 -21.16 -13.66 30.05
C GLY A 77 -20.65 -14.09 31.44
N ASP A 78 -20.96 -15.31 31.88
CA ASP A 78 -20.50 -15.84 33.16
C ASP A 78 -19.11 -16.49 33.03
N VAL A 79 -18.12 -15.89 33.70
CA VAL A 79 -16.71 -16.31 33.67
C VAL A 79 -16.37 -17.28 34.81
N PHE A 80 -17.14 -17.24 35.90
CA PHE A 80 -16.94 -18.08 37.08
C PHE A 80 -18.23 -18.85 37.39
N THR A 81 -18.25 -20.14 37.09
CA THR A 81 -19.25 -21.08 37.63
C THR A 81 -18.59 -21.85 38.76
N PRO A 82 -19.12 -21.78 40.00
CA PRO A 82 -18.65 -22.62 41.10
C PRO A 82 -19.16 -24.05 40.88
N GLU A 83 -18.47 -24.79 40.03
CA GLU A 83 -18.55 -26.25 39.90
C GLU A 83 -17.14 -26.84 39.94
#